data_AF-A0A7S1RIY5-F1
#
_entry.id   AF-A0A7S1RIY5-F1
#
_cell.length_a   1.000
_cell.length_b   1.000
_cell.length_c   1.000
_cell.angle_alpha   90.00
_cell.angle_beta   90.00
_cell.angle_gamma   90.00
#
_symmetry.space_group_name_H-M   'P 1'
#
loop_
_entity.id
_entity.type
_entity.pdbx_description
1 polymer ?
#
loop_
_entity_poly.entity_id
_entity_poly.type
_entity_poly.pdbx_seq_one_letter_code
_entity_poly.pdbx_strand_id
1 'polypeptide(L)'
;KVLSGAASELNPSQREAVAAALGRRLSLVQGPPGTGKTTVSVQLLGTWAKDLRLKPLLATSDSNIAVDNIAEGVQNLGLKVVRVGRPEKVTSHLEDITLESIMRARMEEKQKKEQKAKELQEQQAKQQQGQQQGAVQQQGAVPQQVPQQMQQQEAVQQQVPQQM
;
A
#
# COMPACT_ATOMS: atom_id res chain seq x y z
N LYS A 1 17.16 9.37 -28.27
CA LYS A 1 15.98 9.60 -27.40
C LYS A 1 16.47 10.42 -26.21
N VAL A 2 16.03 11.68 -26.11
CA VAL A 2 16.52 12.65 -25.11
C VAL A 2 15.87 12.33 -23.76
N LEU A 3 16.70 12.25 -22.71
CA LEU A 3 16.31 11.82 -21.36
C LEU A 3 15.57 12.96 -20.65
N SER A 4 14.23 12.91 -20.68
CA SER A 4 13.35 13.89 -20.03
C SER A 4 13.12 13.55 -18.55
N GLY A 5 13.68 14.35 -17.66
CA GLY A 5 13.36 14.32 -16.24
C GLY A 5 14.39 15.07 -15.40
N ALA A 6 14.26 16.40 -15.33
CA ALA A 6 14.94 17.29 -14.39
C ALA A 6 16.47 17.12 -14.23
N ALA A 7 17.16 16.70 -15.29
CA ALA A 7 18.61 16.73 -15.34
C ALA A 7 19.03 18.11 -15.85
N SER A 8 19.77 18.86 -15.03
CA SER A 8 20.72 19.84 -15.57
C SER A 8 21.40 19.20 -16.78
N GLU A 9 21.32 19.84 -17.95
CA GLU A 9 21.96 19.31 -19.15
C GLU A 9 23.43 19.04 -18.83
N LEU A 10 23.79 17.76 -18.71
CA LEU A 10 25.16 17.37 -18.44
C LEU A 10 26.04 18.00 -19.50
N ASN A 11 27.12 18.64 -19.10
CA ASN A 11 28.07 19.19 -20.06
C ASN A 11 28.74 18.05 -20.86
N PRO A 12 29.46 18.35 -21.96
CA PRO A 12 30.06 17.32 -22.80
C PRO A 12 30.95 16.31 -22.04
N SER A 13 31.81 16.76 -21.14
CA SER A 13 32.73 15.88 -20.40
C SER A 13 31.99 14.99 -19.37
N GLN A 14 30.95 15.52 -18.74
CA GLN A 14 30.09 14.74 -17.84
C GLN A 14 29.30 13.67 -18.61
N ARG A 15 28.76 13.99 -19.79
CA ARG A 15 28.08 13.00 -20.65
C ARG A 15 29.03 11.89 -21.08
N GLU A 16 30.25 12.25 -21.47
CA GLU A 16 31.29 11.28 -21.83
C GLU A 16 31.63 10.38 -20.64
N ALA A 17 31.80 10.95 -19.44
CA ALA A 17 32.06 10.17 -18.23
C ALA A 17 30.92 9.18 -17.90
N VAL A 18 29.66 9.61 -18.01
CA VAL A 18 28.50 8.74 -17.82
C VAL A 18 28.51 7.62 -18.86
N ALA A 19 28.61 7.96 -20.14
CA ALA A 19 28.59 6.99 -21.23
C ALA A 19 29.72 5.95 -21.13
N ALA A 20 30.94 6.40 -20.82
CA ALA A 20 32.09 5.53 -20.63
C ALA A 20 31.90 4.53 -19.47
N ALA A 21 31.18 4.93 -18.43
CA ALA A 21 30.97 4.10 -17.25
C ALA A 21 29.88 3.02 -17.43
N LEU A 22 28.93 3.17 -18.36
CA LEU A 22 27.83 2.21 -18.53
C LEU A 22 28.29 0.82 -19.00
N GLY A 23 29.36 0.74 -19.78
CA GLY A 23 29.85 -0.52 -20.37
C GLY A 23 31.04 -1.15 -19.65
N ARG A 24 31.49 -0.56 -18.53
CA ARG A 24 32.73 -0.96 -17.85
C ARG A 24 32.44 -1.57 -16.48
N ARG A 25 33.22 -2.59 -16.11
CA ARG A 25 33.16 -3.19 -14.77
C ARG A 25 33.67 -2.26 -13.67
N LEU A 26 34.61 -1.38 -14.02
CA LEU A 26 35.18 -0.37 -13.14
C LEU A 26 35.44 0.91 -13.94
N SER A 27 35.04 2.03 -13.37
CA SER A 27 35.26 3.36 -13.95
C SER A 27 35.70 4.32 -12.87
N LEU A 28 36.69 5.15 -13.18
CA LEU A 28 37.16 6.22 -12.31
C LEU A 28 36.80 7.55 -12.95
N VAL A 29 35.92 8.32 -12.30
CA VAL A 29 35.56 9.67 -12.73
C VAL A 29 36.32 10.67 -11.87
N GLN A 30 37.25 11.40 -12.49
CA GLN A 30 38.02 12.44 -11.82
C GLN A 30 37.55 13.83 -12.26
N GLY A 31 37.49 14.77 -11.32
CA GLY A 31 37.19 16.16 -11.62
C GLY A 31 37.59 17.10 -10.48
N PRO A 32 38.10 18.31 -10.78
CA PRO A 32 38.32 19.39 -9.81
C PRO A 32 37.11 19.65 -8.89
N PRO A 33 37.28 20.33 -7.74
CA PRO A 33 36.14 20.73 -6.90
C PRO A 33 35.14 21.56 -7.71
N GLY A 34 33.83 21.35 -7.47
CA GLY A 34 32.76 22.06 -8.18
C GLY A 34 32.39 21.55 -9.58
N THR A 35 33.09 20.55 -10.14
CA THR A 35 32.84 20.05 -11.52
C THR A 35 31.63 19.11 -11.69
N GLY A 36 30.74 19.04 -10.70
CA GLY A 36 29.50 18.25 -10.80
C GLY A 36 29.69 16.73 -10.73
N LYS A 37 30.71 16.24 -10.02
CA LYS A 37 30.91 14.79 -9.78
C LYS A 37 29.66 14.12 -9.19
N THR A 38 29.01 14.77 -8.23
CA THR A 38 27.75 14.31 -7.65
C THR A 38 26.65 14.21 -8.72
N THR A 39 26.54 15.20 -9.61
CA THR A 39 25.61 15.19 -10.73
C THR A 39 25.85 13.98 -11.65
N VAL A 40 27.12 13.67 -11.96
CA VAL A 40 27.49 12.48 -12.74
C VAL A 40 27.06 11.20 -12.03
N SER A 41 27.32 11.08 -10.72
CA SER A 41 26.91 9.92 -9.91
C SER A 41 25.39 9.72 -9.91
N VAL A 42 24.62 10.80 -9.72
CA VAL A 42 23.15 10.77 -9.74
C VAL A 42 22.63 10.32 -11.11
N GLN A 43 23.22 10.81 -12.20
CA GLN A 43 22.82 10.41 -13.56
C GLN A 43 23.18 8.96 -13.87
N LEU A 44 24.33 8.47 -13.39
CA LEU A 44 24.69 7.06 -13.52
C LEU A 44 23.69 6.16 -12.78
N LEU A 45 23.40 6.46 -11.52
CA LEU A 45 22.41 5.73 -10.73
C LEU A 45 21.02 5.77 -11.39
N GLY A 46 20.63 6.94 -11.90
CA GLY A 46 19.42 7.15 -12.69
C GLY A 46 19.34 6.22 -13.89
N THR A 47 20.37 6.25 -14.74
CA THR A 47 20.47 5.44 -15.96
C THR A 47 20.47 3.94 -15.64
N TRP A 48 21.26 3.51 -14.64
CA TRP A 48 21.29 2.12 -14.21
C TRP A 48 19.93 1.63 -13.70
N ALA A 49 19.24 2.42 -12.87
CA ALA A 49 17.96 2.02 -12.30
C ALA A 49 16.79 2.11 -13.29
N LYS A 50 16.74 3.15 -14.13
CA LYS A 50 15.63 3.45 -15.05
C LYS A 50 15.83 2.90 -16.44
N ASP A 51 17.02 2.90 -17.01
CA ASP A 51 17.19 2.49 -18.40
C ASP A 51 17.64 1.04 -18.46
N LEU A 52 18.61 0.68 -17.60
CA LEU A 52 19.15 -0.69 -17.55
C LEU A 52 18.43 -1.61 -16.55
N ARG A 53 17.49 -1.08 -15.76
CA ARG A 53 16.71 -1.83 -14.76
C ARG A 53 17.57 -2.58 -13.73
N LEU A 54 18.80 -2.13 -13.48
CA LEU A 54 19.73 -2.73 -12.51
C LEU A 54 19.30 -2.35 -11.09
N LYS A 55 18.92 -3.35 -10.30
CA LYS A 55 18.53 -3.21 -8.88
C LYS A 55 18.90 -4.50 -8.12
N PRO A 56 19.34 -4.42 -6.85
CA PRO A 56 19.58 -3.20 -6.07
C PRO A 56 20.88 -2.47 -6.46
N LEU A 57 20.94 -1.16 -6.19
CA LEU A 57 22.14 -0.33 -6.36
C LEU A 57 22.59 0.20 -4.99
N LEU A 58 23.90 0.23 -4.75
CA LEU A 58 24.51 0.80 -3.55
C LEU A 58 25.31 2.04 -3.93
N ALA A 59 25.01 3.16 -3.28
CA ALA A 59 25.81 4.38 -3.34
C ALA A 59 26.37 4.67 -1.95
N THR A 60 27.66 5.02 -1.88
CA THR A 60 28.35 5.28 -0.61
C THR A 60 29.33 6.45 -0.77
N SER A 61 29.60 7.15 0.33
CA SER A 61 30.63 8.19 0.43
C SER A 61 31.22 8.18 1.83
N ASP A 62 32.40 8.78 1.97
CA ASP A 62 33.07 9.10 3.23
C ASP A 62 32.35 10.17 4.09
N SER A 63 31.52 11.02 3.46
CA SER A 63 30.79 12.11 4.12
C SER A 63 29.27 11.90 4.07
N ASN A 64 28.59 12.09 5.20
CA ASN A 64 27.12 12.05 5.27
C ASN A 64 26.47 13.08 4.33
N ILE A 65 27.04 14.29 4.24
CA ILE A 65 26.52 15.35 3.36
C ILE A 65 26.57 14.91 1.89
N ALA A 66 27.63 14.20 1.49
CA ALA A 66 27.73 13.68 0.12
C ALA A 66 26.71 12.56 -0.16
N VAL A 67 26.48 11.67 0.82
CA VAL A 67 25.43 10.64 0.72
C VAL A 67 24.05 11.28 0.60
N ASP A 68 23.76 12.29 1.42
CA ASP A 68 22.48 13.00 1.42
C ASP A 68 22.25 13.72 0.08
N ASN A 69 23.25 14.41 -0.46
CA ASN A 69 23.17 15.05 -1.78
C ASN A 69 22.88 14.04 -2.91
N ILE A 70 23.48 12.84 -2.85
CA ILE A 70 23.19 11.78 -3.82
C ILE A 70 21.76 11.26 -3.62
N ALA A 71 21.35 11.04 -2.37
CA ALA A 71 20.02 10.55 -2.05
C ALA A 71 18.92 11.51 -2.52
N GLU A 72 19.07 12.81 -2.25
CA GLU A 72 18.18 13.87 -2.74
C GLU A 72 18.15 13.90 -4.27
N GLY A 73 19.32 13.90 -4.92
CA GLY A 73 19.40 13.90 -6.38
C GLY A 73 18.70 12.70 -7.02
N VAL A 74 18.86 11.50 -6.44
CA VAL A 74 18.19 10.27 -6.93
C VAL A 74 16.69 10.29 -6.61
N GLN A 75 16.27 10.82 -5.46
CA GLN A 75 14.87 11.00 -5.10
C GLN A 75 14.16 11.96 -6.07
N ASN A 76 14.83 13.06 -6.47
CA ASN A 76 14.33 14.02 -7.45
C ASN A 76 14.17 13.41 -8.85
N LEU A 77 14.88 12.32 -9.15
CA LEU A 77 14.61 11.50 -10.34
C LEU A 77 13.37 10.60 -10.16
N GLY A 78 12.65 10.63 -9.04
CA GLY A 78 11.49 9.78 -8.78
C GLY A 78 11.87 8.31 -8.53
N LEU A 79 13.11 8.04 -8.11
CA LEU A 79 13.55 6.70 -7.75
C LEU A 79 13.29 6.42 -6.27
N LYS A 80 12.96 5.18 -5.95
CA LYS A 80 12.83 4.72 -4.56
C LYS A 80 14.22 4.59 -3.94
N VAL A 81 14.51 5.43 -2.96
CA VAL A 81 15.77 5.46 -2.22
C VAL A 81 15.53 5.06 -0.77
N VAL A 82 16.52 4.38 -0.16
CA VAL A 82 16.55 4.12 1.28
C VAL A 82 17.88 4.64 1.81
N ARG A 83 17.83 5.62 2.72
CA ARG A 83 19.00 6.16 3.41
C ARG A 83 19.30 5.30 4.64
N VAL A 84 20.44 4.60 4.64
CA VAL A 84 20.88 3.77 5.76
C VAL A 84 21.92 4.51 6.58
N GLY A 85 21.71 4.68 7.88
CA GLY A 85 22.64 5.37 8.78
C GLY A 85 21.91 6.05 9.94
N ARG A 86 22.64 6.79 10.78
CA ARG A 86 22.04 7.46 11.96
C ARG A 86 21.15 8.63 11.52
N PRO A 87 19.84 8.65 11.85
CA PRO A 87 18.90 9.70 11.43
C PRO A 87 19.30 11.11 11.86
N GLU A 88 19.89 11.24 13.04
CA GLU A 88 20.42 12.49 13.62
C GLU A 88 21.56 13.16 12.83
N LYS A 89 22.08 12.48 11.79
CA LYS A 89 23.07 13.03 10.85
C LYS A 89 22.50 13.21 9.43
N VAL A 90 21.18 13.10 9.27
CA VAL A 90 20.46 13.20 7.99
C VAL A 90 19.81 14.57 7.89
N THR A 91 19.79 15.12 6.69
CA THR A 91 19.08 16.37 6.39
C THR A 91 17.57 16.18 6.58
N SER A 92 16.88 17.11 7.24
CA SER A 92 15.48 16.94 7.71
C SER A 92 14.48 16.46 6.64
N HIS A 93 14.62 16.92 5.39
CA HIS A 93 13.73 16.51 4.29
C HIS A 93 13.98 15.07 3.77
N LEU A 94 15.07 14.41 4.21
CA LEU A 94 15.39 13.02 3.88
C LEU A 94 15.04 12.06 5.02
N GLU A 95 14.50 12.54 6.14
CA GLU A 95 14.11 11.69 7.29
C GLU A 95 13.12 10.60 6.88
N ASP A 96 12.16 10.92 6.01
CA ASP A 96 11.14 9.99 5.52
C ASP A 96 11.70 8.84 4.67
N ILE A 97 12.89 9.02 4.08
CA ILE A 97 13.56 7.97 3.31
C ILE A 97 14.59 7.19 4.12
N THR A 98 14.76 7.51 5.41
CA THR A 98 15.61 6.71 6.29
C THR A 98 15.03 5.31 6.49
N LEU A 99 15.91 4.33 6.68
CA LEU A 99 15.50 2.96 6.95
C LEU A 99 14.58 2.89 8.18
N GLU A 100 14.93 3.60 9.25
CA GLU A 100 14.20 3.66 10.51
C GLU A 100 12.79 4.24 10.31
N SER A 101 12.65 5.37 9.60
CA SER A 101 11.34 5.97 9.32
C SER A 101 10.47 5.05 8.47
N ILE A 102 11.04 4.45 7.42
CA ILE A 102 10.32 3.51 6.55
C ILE A 102 9.85 2.28 7.32
N MET A 103 10.68 1.73 8.22
CA MET A 103 10.31 0.58 9.03
C MET A 103 9.19 0.94 10.02
N ARG A 104 9.30 2.09 10.70
CA ARG A 104 8.25 2.59 11.60
C ARG A 104 6.92 2.75 10.88
N ALA A 105 6.90 3.45 9.74
CA ALA A 105 5.70 3.67 8.94
C ALA A 105 5.05 2.34 8.53
N ARG A 106 5.84 1.35 8.08
CA ARG A 106 5.33 0.02 7.71
C ARG A 106 4.75 -0.74 8.90
N MET A 107 5.36 -0.65 10.08
CA MET A 107 4.83 -1.30 11.27
C MET A 107 3.51 -0.69 11.72
N GLU A 108 3.41 0.64 11.71
CA GLU A 108 2.16 1.34 12.05
C GLU A 108 1.03 1.04 11.05
N GLU A 109 1.32 1.01 9.76
CA GLU A 109 0.35 0.60 8.73
C GLU A 109 -0.14 -0.83 8.94
N LYS A 110 0.78 -1.75 9.27
CA LYS A 110 0.43 -3.15 9.54
C LYS A 110 -0.49 -3.26 10.76
N GLN A 111 -0.16 -2.59 11.86
CA GLN A 111 -0.98 -2.57 13.08
C GLN A 111 -2.37 -2.00 12.83
N LYS A 112 -2.47 -0.87 12.11
CA LYS A 112 -3.76 -0.26 11.74
C LYS A 112 -4.62 -1.19 10.88
N LYS A 113 -4.03 -1.92 9.94
CA LYS A 113 -4.74 -2.91 9.11
C LYS A 113 -5.26 -4.08 9.94
N GLU A 114 -4.43 -4.60 10.83
CA GLU A 114 -4.81 -5.70 11.73
C GLU A 114 -5.95 -5.29 12.69
N GLN A 115 -5.88 -4.08 13.23
CA GLN A 115 -6.92 -3.57 14.13
C GLN A 115 -8.26 -3.37 13.41
N LYS A 116 -8.24 -2.75 12.22
CA LYS A 116 -9.45 -2.61 11.38
C LYS A 116 -10.05 -3.96 10.98
N ALA A 117 -9.22 -4.95 10.69
CA ALA A 117 -9.69 -6.30 10.35
C ALA A 117 -10.41 -6.96 11.54
N LYS A 118 -9.88 -6.81 12.76
CA LYS A 118 -10.52 -7.31 13.99
C LYS A 118 -11.85 -6.59 14.26
N GLU A 119 -11.87 -5.27 14.16
CA GLU A 119 -13.09 -4.47 14.36
C GLU A 119 -14.20 -4.86 13.37
N LEU A 120 -13.86 -5.07 12.09
CA LEU A 120 -14.83 -5.50 11.08
C LEU A 120 -15.38 -6.91 11.38
N GLN A 121 -14.52 -7.84 11.81
CA GLN A 121 -14.94 -9.17 12.21
C GLN A 121 -15.88 -9.15 13.41
N GLU A 122 -15.59 -8.32 14.43
CA GLU A 122 -16.47 -8.16 15.59
C GLU A 122 -17.81 -7.54 15.22
N GLN A 123 -17.83 -6.54 14.34
CA GLN A 123 -19.09 -5.93 13.87
C GLN A 123 -19.94 -6.93 13.10
N GLN A 124 -19.34 -7.72 12.22
CA GLN A 124 -20.04 -8.78 11.48
C GLN A 124 -20.61 -9.85 12.42
N ALA A 125 -19.85 -10.27 13.43
CA ALA A 125 -20.30 -11.23 14.44
C ALA A 125 -21.51 -10.70 15.25
N LYS A 126 -21.48 -9.42 15.65
CA LYS A 126 -22.59 -8.78 16.39
C LYS A 126 -23.86 -8.65 15.54
N GLN A 127 -23.74 -8.32 14.25
CA GLN A 127 -24.89 -8.22 13.34
C GLN A 127 -25.56 -9.58 13.11
N GLN A 128 -24.78 -10.66 12.99
CA GLN A 128 -25.33 -12.02 12.84
C GLN A 128 -26.07 -12.49 14.11
N GLN A 129 -25.59 -12.13 15.30
CA GLN A 129 -26.26 -12.45 16.57
C GLN A 129 -27.57 -11.68 16.76
N GLY A 130 -27.62 -10.40 16.36
CA GLY A 130 -28.84 -9.58 16.44
C GLY A 130 -29.97 -10.06 15.51
N GLN A 131 -29.63 -10.60 14.33
CA GLN A 131 -30.63 -11.13 13.39
C GLN A 131 -31.27 -12.45 13.89
N GLN A 132 -30.52 -13.29 14.62
CA GLN A 132 -31.06 -14.54 15.18
C GLN A 132 -32.04 -14.28 16.33
N GLN A 133 -31.80 -13.27 17.19
CA GLN A 133 -32.73 -12.94 18.29
C GLN A 133 -34.03 -12.27 17.80
N GLY A 134 -33.98 -11.49 16.72
CA GLY A 134 -35.18 -10.89 16.11
C GLY A 134 -36.11 -11.89 15.42
N ALA A 135 -35.56 -12.97 14.86
CA ALA A 135 -36.35 -14.02 14.20
C ALA A 135 -37.13 -14.90 15.20
N VAL A 136 -36.62 -15.10 16.42
CA VAL A 136 -37.27 -15.93 17.44
C VAL A 136 -38.51 -15.26 18.06
N GLN A 137 -38.56 -13.93 18.14
CA GLN A 137 -39.72 -13.22 18.71
C GLN A 137 -40.95 -13.19 17.78
N GLN A 138 -40.78 -13.31 16.45
CA GLN A 138 -41.92 -13.28 15.52
C GLN A 138 -42.65 -14.63 15.39
N GLN A 139 -42.05 -15.75 15.81
CA GLN A 139 -42.69 -17.07 15.79
C GLN A 139 -43.50 -17.38 17.07
N GLY A 140 -43.52 -16.49 18.07
CA GLY A 140 -44.27 -16.65 19.32
C GLY A 140 -45.73 -16.18 19.28
N ALA A 141 -46.19 -15.54 18.19
CA ALA A 141 -47.57 -15.07 18.06
C ALA A 141 -48.41 -16.08 17.28
N VAL A 142 -48.91 -17.12 17.96
CA VAL A 142 -49.98 -17.99 17.42
C VAL A 142 -51.30 -17.23 17.57
N PRO A 143 -52.03 -16.88 16.50
CA PRO A 143 -53.39 -16.39 16.64
C PRO A 143 -54.28 -17.55 17.10
N GLN A 144 -54.74 -17.49 18.36
CA GLN A 144 -55.85 -18.33 18.82
C GLN A 144 -57.12 -17.87 18.11
N GLN A 145 -57.43 -18.46 16.96
CA GLN A 145 -58.78 -18.41 16.41
C GLN A 145 -59.14 -19.80 15.88
N VAL A 146 -59.94 -20.50 16.68
CA VAL A 146 -60.64 -21.73 16.30
C VAL A 146 -61.89 -21.30 15.52
N PRO A 147 -62.06 -21.64 14.23
CA PRO A 147 -63.31 -21.35 13.55
C PRO A 147 -64.35 -22.40 13.94
N GLN A 148 -65.41 -21.95 14.60
CA GLN A 148 -66.62 -22.70 15.01
C GLN A 148 -67.46 -23.26 13.84
N GLN A 149 -66.89 -23.48 12.65
CA GLN A 149 -67.65 -23.83 11.45
C GLN A 149 -67.95 -25.33 11.27
N MET A 150 -67.43 -26.19 12.15
CA MET A 150 -67.61 -27.65 12.00
C MET A 150 -68.87 -28.21 12.69
N GLN A 151 -69.58 -27.43 13.51
CA GLN A 151 -70.76 -27.92 14.24
C GLN A 151 -72.10 -27.67 13.54
N GLN A 152 -72.13 -26.93 12.43
CA GLN A 152 -73.38 -26.68 11.69
C GLN A 152 -73.63 -27.66 10.54
N GLN A 153 -72.67 -28.52 10.19
CA GLN A 153 -72.85 -29.50 9.10
C GLN A 153 -73.50 -30.81 9.56
N GLU A 154 -73.40 -31.19 10.85
CA GLU A 154 -74.04 -32.41 11.36
C GLU A 154 -75.57 -32.29 11.56
N ALA A 155 -76.12 -31.06 11.56
CA ALA A 155 -77.56 -30.87 11.74
C ALA A 155 -78.39 -31.02 10.45
N VAL A 156 -77.77 -31.00 9.27
CA VAL A 156 -78.49 -31.05 7.98
C VAL A 156 -78.70 -32.49 7.48
N GLN A 157 -78.03 -33.48 8.07
CA GLN A 157 -78.08 -34.87 7.58
C GLN A 157 -79.21 -35.73 8.19
N GLN A 158 -80.08 -35.17 9.04
CA GLN A 158 -81.19 -35.90 9.68
C GLN A 158 -82.56 -35.76 8.98
N GLN A 159 -82.64 -35.20 7.78
CA GLN A 159 -83.92 -35.17 7.04
C GLN A 159 -83.76 -35.68 5.60
N VAL A 160 -83.85 -37.00 5.44
CA VAL A 160 -84.36 -37.60 4.20
C VAL A 160 -85.39 -38.68 4.57
N PRO A 161 -86.65 -38.57 4.13
CA PRO A 161 -87.72 -39.52 4.45
C PRO A 161 -87.64 -40.80 3.61
N GLN A 162 -88.03 -41.92 4.23
CA GLN A 162 -88.31 -43.21 3.58
C GLN A 162 -89.53 -43.11 2.67
N GLN A 163 -89.44 -43.50 1.40
CA GLN A 163 -90.59 -44.01 0.63
C GLN A 163 -90.20 -45.11 -0.38
N MET A 164 -90.91 -46.23 -0.18
CA MET A 164 -91.32 -47.37 -1.02
C MET A 164 -90.31 -48.09 -1.94
#